data_AF-A0A2E3XYM3-F1
#
_entry.id   AF-A0A2E3XYM3-F1
#
_cell.length_a   1.000
_cell.length_b   1.000
_cell.length_c   1.000
_cell.angle_alpha   90.00
_cell.angle_beta   90.00
_cell.angle_gamma   90.00
#
_symmetry.space_group_name_H-M   'P 1'
#
loop_
_entity.id
_entity.type
_entity.pdbx_description
1 polymer ?
#
loop_
_entity_poly.entity_id
_entity_poly.type
_entity_poly.pdbx_seq_one_letter_code
_entity_poly.pdbx_strand_id
1 'polypeptide(L)'
;MAKYKFDGKYLKQGGTTIANVSGDRIRKGTGSSVVCNISGDKVRSGTSSSVICNVSGDNIRQGSGSSTIGKMRDVRREIDGPGGTTLAALWFCFIK
;
A
#
# COMPACT_ATOMS: atom_id res chain seq x y z
N MET A 1 16.96 -6.29 -7.75
CA MET A 1 15.66 -6.15 -8.45
C MET A 1 14.57 -6.15 -7.40
N ALA A 2 13.54 -5.32 -7.56
CA ALA A 2 12.39 -5.35 -6.67
C ALA A 2 11.69 -6.71 -6.73
N LYS A 3 11.23 -7.22 -5.58
CA LYS A 3 10.57 -8.52 -5.49
C LYS A 3 9.12 -8.46 -6.00
N TYR A 4 8.52 -7.28 -5.88
CA TYR A 4 7.16 -7.00 -6.32
C TYR A 4 7.16 -5.92 -7.39
N LYS A 5 6.21 -6.03 -8.32
CA LYS A 5 6.00 -5.05 -9.38
C LYS A 5 4.59 -4.51 -9.29
N PHE A 6 4.44 -3.20 -9.24
CA PHE A 6 3.18 -2.51 -9.32
C PHE A 6 3.08 -1.74 -10.64
N ASP A 7 2.06 -2.05 -11.43
CA ASP A 7 1.86 -1.45 -12.77
C ASP A 7 0.89 -0.25 -12.76
N GLY A 8 0.54 0.27 -11.56
CA GLY A 8 -0.48 1.29 -11.39
C GLY A 8 -1.88 0.72 -11.14
N LYS A 9 -2.11 -0.56 -11.45
CA LYS A 9 -3.38 -1.25 -11.22
C LYS A 9 -3.23 -2.54 -10.43
N TYR A 10 -2.18 -3.31 -10.67
CA TYR A 10 -1.96 -4.62 -10.07
C TYR A 10 -0.59 -4.68 -9.41
N LEU A 11 -0.57 -5.16 -8.17
CA LEU A 11 0.65 -5.58 -7.50
C LEU A 11 0.87 -7.06 -7.80
N LYS A 12 2.03 -7.36 -8.36
CA LYS A 12 2.43 -8.70 -8.79
C LYS A 12 3.68 -9.14 -8.06
N GLN A 13 3.72 -10.41 -7.70
CA GLN A 13 4.92 -11.10 -7.26
C GLN A 13 5.26 -12.14 -8.31
N GLY A 14 6.26 -11.86 -9.15
CA GLY A 14 6.51 -12.66 -10.36
C GLY A 14 5.28 -12.64 -11.28
N GLY A 15 4.71 -13.81 -11.58
CA GLY A 15 3.53 -13.96 -12.43
C GLY A 15 2.18 -13.79 -11.74
N THR A 16 2.15 -13.76 -10.40
CA THR A 16 0.89 -13.80 -9.63
C THR A 16 0.47 -12.41 -9.18
N THR A 17 -0.81 -12.06 -9.41
CA THR A 17 -1.41 -10.82 -8.89
C THR A 17 -1.85 -11.03 -7.44
N ILE A 18 -1.26 -10.28 -6.52
CA ILE A 18 -1.54 -10.39 -5.08
C ILE A 18 -2.44 -9.27 -4.57
N ALA A 19 -2.47 -8.14 -5.26
CA ALA A 19 -3.41 -7.05 -4.97
C ALA A 19 -3.80 -6.31 -6.26
N ASN A 20 -4.97 -5.67 -6.23
CA ASN A 20 -5.39 -4.72 -7.25
C ASN A 20 -5.82 -3.39 -6.63
N VAL A 21 -5.54 -2.31 -7.35
CA VAL A 21 -5.87 -0.93 -6.99
C VAL A 21 -6.93 -0.45 -7.96
N SER A 22 -8.03 0.07 -7.41
CA SER A 22 -9.15 0.62 -8.17
C SER A 22 -9.63 1.89 -7.48
N GLY A 23 -9.29 3.04 -8.08
CA GLY A 23 -9.49 4.35 -7.47
C GLY A 23 -8.72 4.47 -6.15
N ASP A 24 -9.45 4.73 -5.08
CA ASP A 24 -8.94 4.86 -3.71
C ASP A 24 -8.83 3.51 -2.98
N ARG A 25 -9.32 2.41 -3.55
CA ARG A 25 -9.42 1.11 -2.87
C ARG A 25 -8.33 0.14 -3.33
N ILE A 26 -7.78 -0.58 -2.37
CA ILE A 26 -6.89 -1.72 -2.59
C ILE A 26 -7.63 -2.99 -2.21
N ARG A 27 -7.56 -3.99 -3.09
CA ARG A 27 -8.26 -5.26 -2.98
C ARG A 27 -7.28 -6.42 -3.08
N LYS A 28 -7.68 -7.58 -2.54
CA LYS A 28 -6.85 -8.80 -2.59
C LYS A 28 -6.95 -9.49 -3.96
N GLY A 29 -5.80 -9.88 -4.51
CA GLY A 29 -5.69 -10.59 -5.78
C GLY A 29 -6.40 -9.85 -6.92
N THR A 30 -7.25 -10.57 -7.66
CA THR A 30 -8.12 -10.04 -8.71
C THR A 30 -9.58 -9.85 -8.25
N GLY A 31 -9.87 -10.06 -6.96
CA GLY A 31 -11.23 -10.03 -6.41
C GLY A 31 -11.76 -8.62 -6.11
N SER A 32 -12.98 -8.59 -5.55
CA SER A 32 -13.68 -7.37 -5.14
C SER A 32 -13.49 -6.98 -3.67
N SER A 33 -12.96 -7.88 -2.84
CA SER A 33 -12.80 -7.66 -1.39
C SER A 33 -11.77 -6.57 -1.11
N VAL A 34 -12.25 -5.46 -0.53
CA VAL A 34 -11.42 -4.30 -0.18
C VAL A 34 -10.66 -4.60 1.11
N VAL A 35 -9.34 -4.51 1.04
CA VAL A 35 -8.42 -4.69 2.18
C VAL A 35 -8.18 -3.34 2.85
N CYS A 36 -7.97 -2.29 2.07
CA CYS A 36 -7.81 -0.94 2.57
C CYS A 36 -8.26 0.10 1.55
N ASN A 37 -8.47 1.33 2.03
CA ASN A 37 -8.70 2.50 1.19
C ASN A 37 -7.71 3.61 1.53
N ILE A 38 -7.44 4.47 0.56
CA ILE A 38 -6.50 5.58 0.65
C ILE A 38 -7.27 6.89 0.61
N SER A 39 -7.00 7.75 1.58
CA SER A 39 -7.57 9.09 1.66
C SER A 39 -6.44 10.07 1.93
N GLY A 40 -5.89 10.65 0.86
CA GLY A 40 -4.74 11.55 0.93
C GLY A 40 -3.46 10.81 1.36
N ASP A 41 -2.94 11.18 2.53
CA ASP A 41 -1.77 10.56 3.17
C ASP A 41 -2.13 9.36 4.07
N LYS A 42 -3.42 9.13 4.33
CA LYS A 42 -3.91 8.09 5.24
C LYS A 42 -4.34 6.84 4.49
N VAL A 43 -3.98 5.69 5.06
CA VAL A 43 -4.45 4.37 4.66
C VAL A 43 -5.39 3.86 5.74
N ARG A 44 -6.60 3.44 5.36
CA ARG A 44 -7.67 3.02 6.26
C ARG A 44 -8.05 1.56 6.03
N SER A 45 -8.46 0.87 7.08
CA SER A 45 -8.85 -0.54 7.02
C SER A 45 -10.17 -0.75 6.28
N GLY A 46 -10.19 -1.69 5.31
CA GLY A 46 -11.36 -2.04 4.52
C GLY A 46 -12.01 -0.83 3.87
N THR A 47 -13.31 -0.64 4.11
CA THR A 47 -14.10 0.53 3.70
C THR A 47 -14.38 1.48 4.86
N SER A 48 -13.73 1.30 6.00
CA SER A 48 -13.95 2.12 7.21
C SER A 48 -13.11 3.41 7.21
N SER A 49 -13.31 4.25 8.24
CA SER A 49 -12.51 5.45 8.52
C SER A 49 -11.28 5.18 9.38
N SER A 50 -11.10 3.96 9.89
CA SER A 50 -10.02 3.60 10.81
C SER A 50 -8.67 3.58 10.12
N VAL A 51 -7.80 4.54 10.45
CA VAL A 51 -6.45 4.67 9.86
C VAL A 51 -5.53 3.59 10.43
N ILE A 52 -4.91 2.81 9.54
CA ILE A 52 -3.96 1.75 9.90
C ILE A 52 -2.50 2.22 9.72
N CYS A 53 -2.25 3.09 8.75
CA CYS A 53 -0.99 3.78 8.60
C CYS A 53 -1.18 5.12 7.85
N ASN A 54 -0.18 5.99 7.94
CA ASN A 54 -0.11 7.23 7.16
C ASN A 54 1.29 7.46 6.61
N VAL A 55 1.40 8.28 5.56
CA VAL A 55 2.67 8.65 4.94
C VAL A 55 2.97 10.12 5.19
N SER A 56 4.06 10.40 5.88
CA SER A 56 4.52 11.76 6.16
C SER A 56 5.95 11.91 5.66
N GLY A 57 6.10 12.57 4.50
CA GLY A 57 7.37 12.64 3.79
C GLY A 57 7.86 11.24 3.41
N ASP A 58 9.05 10.87 3.88
CA ASP A 58 9.62 9.54 3.65
C ASP A 58 9.20 8.49 4.69
N ASN A 59 8.51 8.88 5.76
CA ASN A 59 8.16 7.98 6.86
C ASN A 59 6.75 7.42 6.68
N ILE A 60 6.62 6.11 6.87
CA ILE A 60 5.33 5.41 7.01
C ILE A 60 5.11 5.25 8.51
N ARG A 61 4.01 5.81 9.02
CA ARG A 61 3.68 5.86 10.44
C ARG A 61 2.49 4.95 10.78
N GLN A 62 2.46 4.44 12.00
CA GLN A 62 1.37 3.59 12.48
C GLN A 62 0.13 4.41 12.84
N GLY A 63 -1.02 3.96 12.35
CA GLY A 63 -2.31 4.61 12.59
C GLY A 63 -2.29 6.08 12.19
N SER A 64 -2.82 6.94 13.06
CA SER A 64 -2.76 8.40 12.95
C SER A 64 -1.65 9.04 13.80
N GLY A 65 -0.76 8.23 14.38
CA GLY A 65 0.31 8.69 15.27
C GLY A 65 1.58 9.15 14.52
N SER A 66 2.63 9.43 15.30
CA SER A 66 3.96 9.83 14.82
C SER A 66 4.97 8.66 14.73
N SER A 67 4.65 7.51 15.32
CA SER A 67 5.53 6.33 15.37
C SER A 67 5.79 5.78 13.98
N THR A 68 7.06 5.80 13.54
CA THR A 68 7.47 5.33 12.22
C THR A 68 7.66 3.81 12.23
N ILE A 69 7.04 3.13 11.27
CA ILE A 69 7.07 1.67 11.10
C ILE A 69 7.80 1.22 9.83
N GLY A 70 8.17 2.14 8.96
CA GLY A 70 8.86 1.86 7.71
C GLY A 70 9.18 3.16 6.97
N LYS A 71 10.01 3.07 5.94
CA LYS A 71 10.35 4.21 5.08
C LYS A 71 9.96 3.94 3.64
N MET A 72 9.49 4.98 2.95
CA MET A 72 9.12 4.93 1.54
C MET A 72 10.29 4.49 0.65
N ARG A 73 11.53 4.82 1.03
CA ARG A 73 12.72 4.38 0.30
C ARG A 73 12.89 2.85 0.32
N ASP A 74 12.58 2.22 1.43
CA ASP A 74 12.68 0.76 1.57
C ASP A 74 11.53 0.08 0.82
N VAL A 75 10.32 0.65 0.90
CA VAL A 75 9.18 0.22 0.08
C VAL A 75 9.49 0.27 -1.41
N ARG A 76 10.12 1.34 -1.89
CA ARG A 76 10.52 1.47 -3.31
C ARG A 76 11.65 0.52 -3.73
N ARG A 77 12.39 -0.06 -2.77
CA ARG A 77 13.36 -1.12 -3.06
C ARG A 77 12.67 -2.48 -3.19
N GLU A 78 11.56 -2.68 -2.48
CA GLU A 78 10.79 -3.93 -2.50
C GLU A 78 9.73 -3.99 -3.62
N ILE A 79 9.07 -2.86 -3.88
CA ILE A 79 8.04 -2.70 -4.91
C ILE A 79 8.55 -1.73 -5.98
N ASP A 80 8.76 -2.24 -7.18
CA ASP A 80 9.01 -1.41 -8.36
C ASP A 80 7.68 -0.97 -8.96
N GLY A 81 7.46 0.33 -9.07
CA GLY A 81 6.22 0.87 -9.65
C GLY A 81 5.94 2.32 -9.25
N PRO A 82 4.94 2.94 -9.89
CA PRO A 82 4.53 4.30 -9.57
C PRO A 82 3.73 4.34 -8.26
N GLY A 83 3.86 5.42 -7.50
CA GLY A 83 2.98 5.70 -6.36
C GLY A 83 3.69 6.23 -5.12
N GLY A 84 2.92 6.95 -4.30
CA GLY A 84 3.31 7.42 -2.97
C GLY A 84 2.59 6.59 -1.91
N THR A 85 1.51 7.15 -1.36
CA THR A 85 0.65 6.48 -0.36
C THR A 85 0.17 5.10 -0.82
N THR A 86 -0.07 4.90 -2.11
CA THR A 86 -0.46 3.60 -2.67
C THR A 86 0.60 2.52 -2.45
N LEU A 87 1.88 2.82 -2.66
CA LEU A 87 2.95 1.86 -2.40
C LEU A 87 3.07 1.56 -0.91
N ALA A 88 2.91 2.57 -0.05
CA ALA A 88 2.90 2.37 1.40
C ALA A 88 1.75 1.46 1.86
N ALA A 89 0.55 1.67 1.29
CA ALA A 89 -0.62 0.85 1.58
C ALA A 89 -0.43 -0.59 1.11
N LEU A 90 0.09 -0.78 -0.10
CA LEU A 90 0.41 -2.10 -0.65
C LEU A 90 1.44 -2.84 0.20
N TRP A 91 2.52 -2.16 0.59
CA TRP A 91 3.55 -2.72 1.46
C TRP A 91 2.98 -3.10 2.83
N PHE A 92 2.24 -2.19 3.47
CA PHE A 92 1.68 -2.42 4.80
C PHE A 92 0.68 -3.59 4.83
N CYS A 93 -0.14 -3.75 3.79
CA CYS A 93 -1.22 -4.75 3.78
C CYS A 93 -0.80 -6.12 3.24
N PHE A 94 0.26 -6.21 2.41
CA PHE A 94 0.58 -7.45 1.69
C PHE A 94 2.04 -7.91 1.85
N ILE A 95 2.93 -7.08 2.41
CA ILE A 95 4.37 -7.39 2.47
C ILE A 95 4.91 -7.34 3.91
N LYS A 96 4.57 -6.30 4.66
CA LYS A 96 4.99 -6.09 6.05
C LYS A 96 4.54 -7.21 6.99
#